data_AF-A0A1C5SZE2-F1
#
_entry.id   AF-A0A1C5SZE2-F1
#
_cell.length_a   1.000
_cell.length_b   1.000
_cell.length_c   1.000
_cell.angle_alpha   90.00
_cell.angle_beta   90.00
_cell.angle_gamma   90.00
#
_symmetry.space_group_name_H-M   'P 1'
#
loop_
_entity.id
_entity.type
_entity.pdbx_description
1 polymer ?
#
loop_
_entity_poly.entity_id
_entity_poly.type
_entity_poly.pdbx_seq_one_letter_code
_entity_poly.pdbx_strand_id
1 'polypeptide(L)'
;MKKKMMAAVLAAVMAVGMVSVVPVYADADSKTLVVGFDAEYPPFGYMNDDGEYVGFDLDLAQKVCDNLGWELVKTPIMWDSKDADLNSGIIDCIWNGFTINGREDDYTWSDPYLNNEQVMVVAADSGIEKLSDLAGKNVVVQTASAALDALNSDDNKDLTASFASLTENENYNTAFMNLDSGAADAIAVDIGVAKYQLSKREEGKYVIMDEPIQSEQYGIGFKKGNEELRDTVWAEVMKLYEAGEVEKLAQQYEVADMLCIGDDDAQEASETEDDSETEAETEAEETEAE
;
A
#
# COMPACT_ATOMS: atom_id res chain seq x y z
N MET A 1 -71.95 -1.22 55.00
CA MET A 1 -71.67 0.09 54.36
C MET A 1 -70.29 0.05 53.71
N LYS A 2 -70.22 0.33 52.38
CA LYS A 2 -69.11 0.87 51.54
C LYS A 2 -67.64 0.48 51.88
N LYS A 3 -66.92 -0.31 51.05
CA LYS A 3 -66.12 0.03 49.82
C LYS A 3 -64.68 0.55 50.08
N LYS A 4 -63.69 -0.13 49.44
CA LYS A 4 -62.46 0.38 48.75
C LYS A 4 -61.32 0.92 49.67
N MET A 5 -60.00 0.93 49.39
CA MET A 5 -59.08 0.73 48.25
C MET A 5 -57.65 0.63 48.88
N MET A 6 -56.73 -0.25 48.47
CA MET A 6 -55.72 -0.16 47.39
C MET A 6 -54.44 0.67 47.70
N ALA A 7 -53.29 -0.03 47.63
CA ALA A 7 -51.91 0.36 47.23
C ALA A 7 -51.02 1.27 48.10
N ALA A 8 -49.82 0.78 48.44
CA ALA A 8 -48.53 1.44 48.16
C ALA A 8 -47.35 0.48 48.36
N VAL A 9 -46.40 0.58 47.43
CA VAL A 9 -45.26 -0.30 47.12
C VAL A 9 -44.15 -0.20 48.17
N LEU A 10 -43.59 -1.36 48.57
CA LEU A 10 -42.40 -1.48 49.41
C LEU A 10 -41.13 -1.18 48.60
N ALA A 11 -40.40 -0.14 49.00
CA ALA A 11 -39.01 0.06 48.63
C ALA A 11 -38.13 -0.83 49.52
N ALA A 12 -37.46 -1.81 48.93
CA ALA A 12 -36.43 -2.60 49.60
C ALA A 12 -35.07 -2.19 49.03
N VAL A 13 -34.30 -1.49 49.87
CA VAL A 13 -32.89 -1.17 49.67
C VAL A 13 -32.08 -2.47 49.80
N MET A 14 -31.38 -2.88 48.75
CA MET A 14 -30.29 -3.86 48.84
C MET A 14 -28.97 -3.18 48.53
N ALA A 15 -28.11 -3.11 49.55
CA ALA A 15 -26.69 -2.85 49.40
C ALA A 15 -25.96 -4.20 49.32
N VAL A 16 -25.28 -4.48 48.19
CA VAL A 16 -24.24 -5.52 48.10
C VAL A 16 -23.21 -5.12 47.05
N GLY A 17 -21.94 -5.10 47.44
CA GLY A 17 -20.80 -5.40 46.55
C GLY A 17 -20.09 -4.22 45.91
N MET A 18 -19.17 -3.57 46.65
CA MET A 18 -18.10 -2.78 46.04
C MET A 18 -17.17 -3.72 45.27
N VAL A 19 -17.35 -3.81 43.96
CA VAL A 19 -16.29 -4.20 43.04
C VAL A 19 -15.37 -2.98 42.98
N SER A 20 -14.12 -3.14 43.42
CA SER A 20 -13.06 -2.18 43.13
C SER A 20 -12.84 -2.18 41.63
N VAL A 21 -13.60 -1.34 40.92
CA VAL A 21 -13.31 -0.96 39.55
C VAL A 21 -12.01 -0.16 39.66
N VAL A 22 -10.90 -0.77 39.26
CA VAL A 22 -9.72 0.01 38.92
C VAL A 22 -10.13 0.76 37.66
N PRO A 23 -10.29 2.09 37.67
CA PRO A 23 -10.51 2.79 36.43
C PRO A 23 -9.24 2.58 35.60
N VAL A 24 -9.38 1.89 34.46
CA VAL A 24 -8.45 2.11 33.35
C VAL A 24 -8.66 3.56 32.99
N TYR A 25 -7.73 4.41 33.42
CA TYR A 25 -7.66 5.77 32.94
C TYR A 25 -7.35 5.65 31.45
N ALA A 26 -8.35 5.87 30.60
CA ALA A 26 -8.09 6.30 29.24
C ALA A 26 -7.31 7.62 29.39
N ASP A 27 -6.06 7.58 28.96
CA ASP A 27 -5.15 8.72 29.02
C ASP A 27 -5.77 9.84 28.18
N ALA A 28 -5.98 11.03 28.76
CA ALA A 28 -6.65 12.13 28.08
C ALA A 28 -5.80 12.72 26.92
N ASP A 29 -4.59 12.19 26.72
CA ASP A 29 -3.62 12.60 25.71
C ASP A 29 -3.38 11.54 24.61
N SER A 30 -4.04 10.36 24.62
CA SER A 30 -3.84 9.37 23.54
C SER A 30 -4.53 9.85 22.25
N LYS A 31 -3.73 10.24 21.25
CA LYS A 31 -4.23 10.55 19.90
C LYS A 31 -4.53 9.25 19.14
N THR A 32 -5.41 9.34 18.15
CA THR A 32 -5.71 8.23 17.23
C THR A 32 -5.10 8.56 15.87
N LEU A 33 -4.51 7.57 15.21
CA LEU A 33 -4.16 7.62 13.79
C LEU A 33 -5.03 6.63 13.03
N VAL A 34 -5.84 7.15 12.10
CA VAL A 34 -6.68 6.34 11.23
C VAL A 34 -5.96 6.11 9.89
N VAL A 35 -5.52 4.88 9.65
CA VAL A 35 -4.82 4.49 8.42
C VAL A 35 -5.80 3.88 7.43
N GLY A 36 -5.91 4.47 6.25
CA GLY A 36 -6.62 3.91 5.11
C GLY A 36 -5.76 2.93 4.33
N PHE A 37 -6.30 1.75 4.03
CA PHE A 37 -5.62 0.70 3.25
C PHE A 37 -6.63 -0.13 2.44
N ASP A 38 -6.18 -0.78 1.36
CA ASP A 38 -6.93 -1.83 0.69
C ASP A 38 -6.74 -3.16 1.44
N ALA A 39 -7.83 -3.81 1.85
CA ALA A 39 -7.77 -5.08 2.57
C ALA A 39 -7.41 -6.29 1.70
N GLU A 40 -7.22 -6.10 0.40
CA GLU A 40 -6.88 -7.14 -0.57
C GLU A 40 -5.47 -6.98 -1.16
N TYR A 41 -4.58 -6.23 -0.48
CA TYR A 41 -3.25 -5.87 -1.00
C TYR A 41 -2.06 -6.44 -0.19
N PRO A 42 -1.88 -7.77 -0.16
CA PRO A 42 -0.71 -8.38 0.47
C PRO A 42 0.56 -8.17 -0.36
N PRO A 43 1.74 -7.98 0.28
CA PRO A 43 2.00 -8.15 1.71
C PRO A 43 1.86 -6.86 2.54
N PHE A 44 1.41 -5.75 1.97
CA PHE A 44 1.46 -4.42 2.58
C PHE A 44 0.36 -4.17 3.61
N GLY A 45 -0.88 -4.49 3.25
CA GLY A 45 -2.04 -4.39 4.11
C GLY A 45 -3.14 -5.26 3.54
N TYR A 46 -3.61 -6.21 4.32
CA TYR A 46 -4.57 -7.19 3.85
C TYR A 46 -5.27 -7.87 5.03
N MET A 47 -6.42 -8.48 4.76
CA MET A 47 -7.07 -9.38 5.70
C MET A 47 -6.46 -10.79 5.59
N ASN A 48 -5.93 -11.32 6.69
CA ASN A 48 -5.46 -12.70 6.74
C ASN A 48 -6.61 -13.71 6.89
N ASP A 49 -6.28 -15.00 6.87
CA ASP A 49 -7.26 -16.10 6.98
C ASP A 49 -7.99 -16.13 8.35
N ASP A 50 -7.42 -15.50 9.38
CA ASP A 50 -8.02 -15.37 10.71
C ASP A 50 -8.98 -14.16 10.81
N GLY A 51 -9.08 -13.35 9.75
CA GLY A 51 -9.93 -12.16 9.68
C GLY A 51 -9.31 -10.91 10.32
N GLU A 52 -7.99 -10.91 10.53
CA GLU A 52 -7.23 -9.78 11.07
C GLU A 52 -6.56 -8.98 9.96
N TYR A 53 -6.49 -7.66 10.12
CA TYR A 53 -5.77 -6.79 9.20
C TYR A 53 -4.29 -6.71 9.56
N VAL A 54 -3.46 -7.27 8.69
CA VAL A 54 -2.00 -7.42 8.85
C VAL A 54 -1.29 -6.98 7.58
N GLY A 55 0.03 -6.80 7.66
CA GLY A 55 0.86 -6.46 6.51
C GLY A 55 2.00 -5.55 6.91
N PHE A 56 3.00 -5.42 6.05
CA PHE A 56 4.20 -4.62 6.30
C PHE A 56 3.86 -3.19 6.75
N ASP A 57 2.98 -2.49 6.02
CA ASP A 57 2.61 -1.11 6.33
C ASP A 57 1.76 -1.01 7.59
N LEU A 58 0.83 -1.95 7.79
CA LEU A 58 -0.05 -1.95 8.96
C LEU A 58 0.71 -2.27 10.25
N ASP A 59 1.73 -3.14 10.17
CA ASP A 59 2.57 -3.49 11.32
C ASP A 59 3.61 -2.40 11.60
N LEU A 60 4.10 -1.71 10.56
CA LEU A 60 4.95 -0.53 10.72
C LEU A 60 4.16 0.64 11.33
N ALA A 61 2.94 0.91 10.85
CA ALA A 61 2.03 1.89 11.44
C ALA A 61 1.72 1.57 12.91
N GLN A 62 1.56 0.28 13.27
CA GLN A 62 1.35 -0.13 14.66
C GLN A 62 2.55 0.24 15.53
N LYS A 63 3.78 -0.05 15.08
CA LYS A 63 4.99 0.33 15.82
C LYS A 63 5.13 1.84 15.97
N VAL A 64 4.77 2.63 14.95
CA VAL A 64 4.75 4.09 15.04
C VAL A 64 3.78 4.55 16.13
N CYS A 65 2.54 4.04 16.11
CA CYS A 65 1.56 4.38 17.14
C CYS A 65 2.00 3.95 18.55
N ASP A 66 2.59 2.77 18.70
CA ASP A 66 3.12 2.28 19.98
C ASP A 66 4.20 3.21 20.55
N ASN A 67 5.12 3.72 19.70
CA ASN A 67 6.16 4.67 20.10
C ASN A 67 5.58 6.03 20.52
N LEU A 68 4.53 6.49 19.82
CA LEU A 68 3.87 7.76 20.09
C LEU A 68 2.88 7.70 21.27
N GLY A 69 2.53 6.49 21.74
CA GLY A 69 1.42 6.29 22.67
C GLY A 69 0.05 6.60 22.06
N TRP A 70 -0.09 6.38 20.74
CA TRP A 70 -1.31 6.61 19.98
C TRP A 70 -2.09 5.30 19.78
N GLU A 71 -3.38 5.42 19.52
CA GLU A 71 -4.22 4.30 19.05
C GLU A 71 -4.16 4.22 17.53
N LEU A 72 -3.83 3.04 16.99
CA LEU A 72 -3.97 2.77 15.56
C LEU A 72 -5.38 2.28 15.25
N VAL A 73 -6.04 2.94 14.30
CA VAL A 73 -7.28 2.44 13.68
C VAL A 73 -6.98 2.05 12.23
N LYS A 74 -7.01 0.75 11.96
CA LYS A 74 -6.87 0.19 10.61
C LYS A 74 -8.23 0.26 9.90
N THR A 75 -8.37 1.15 8.92
CA THR A 75 -9.62 1.37 8.17
C THR A 75 -9.51 0.83 6.75
N PRO A 76 -10.11 -0.33 6.43
CA PRO A 76 -10.17 -0.79 5.06
C PRO A 76 -11.05 0.16 4.24
N ILE A 77 -10.56 0.57 3.07
CA ILE A 77 -11.25 1.48 2.16
C ILE A 77 -11.41 0.86 0.78
N MET A 78 -12.36 1.36 0.00
CA MET A 78 -12.35 1.13 -1.44
C MET A 78 -11.25 2.01 -2.04
N TRP A 79 -10.27 1.43 -2.74
CA TRP A 79 -9.12 2.18 -3.24
C TRP A 79 -9.51 3.34 -4.18
N ASP A 80 -10.57 3.18 -4.96
CA ASP A 80 -11.16 4.24 -5.81
C ASP A 80 -11.71 5.44 -5.02
N SER A 81 -11.98 5.27 -3.72
CA SER A 81 -12.53 6.31 -2.83
C SER A 81 -11.48 6.94 -1.90
N LYS A 82 -10.22 6.51 -1.95
CA LYS A 82 -9.15 6.94 -1.04
C LYS A 82 -9.03 8.46 -0.90
N ASP A 83 -9.19 9.19 -2.00
CA ASP A 83 -9.08 10.65 -2.01
C ASP A 83 -10.24 11.32 -1.30
N ALA A 84 -11.46 10.80 -1.46
CA ALA A 84 -12.63 11.31 -0.80
C ALA A 84 -12.56 11.04 0.71
N ASP A 85 -12.11 9.84 1.10
CA ASP A 85 -11.98 9.43 2.49
C ASP A 85 -10.90 10.25 3.21
N LEU A 86 -9.74 10.48 2.57
CA LEU A 86 -8.67 11.33 3.10
C LEU A 86 -9.10 12.79 3.21
N ASN A 87 -9.73 13.33 2.17
CA ASN A 87 -10.15 14.74 2.16
C ASN A 87 -11.26 15.04 3.17
N SER A 88 -12.17 14.09 3.39
CA SER A 88 -13.26 14.21 4.37
C SER A 88 -12.81 13.96 5.81
N GLY A 89 -11.62 13.40 6.02
CA GLY A 89 -11.09 13.04 7.35
C GLY A 89 -11.67 11.74 7.90
N ILE A 90 -12.17 10.85 7.03
CA ILE A 90 -12.50 9.46 7.41
C ILE A 90 -11.22 8.70 7.74
N ILE A 91 -10.14 9.00 7.02
CA ILE A 91 -8.78 8.51 7.27
C ILE A 91 -7.83 9.70 7.41
N ASP A 92 -6.74 9.52 8.16
CA ASP A 92 -5.73 10.56 8.40
C ASP A 92 -4.56 10.46 7.41
N CYS A 93 -4.28 9.24 6.94
CA CYS A 93 -3.27 8.95 5.90
C CYS A 93 -3.65 7.70 5.11
N ILE A 94 -3.05 7.57 3.93
CA ILE A 94 -3.08 6.38 3.08
C ILE A 94 -1.71 5.70 3.22
N TRP A 95 -1.70 4.45 3.69
CA TRP A 95 -0.46 3.70 3.90
C TRP A 95 -0.67 2.22 3.58
N ASN A 96 -0.47 1.87 2.30
CA ASN A 96 -0.68 0.52 1.78
C ASN A 96 -0.04 0.36 0.39
N GLY A 97 1.29 0.37 0.31
CA GLY A 97 2.02 0.32 -0.96
C GLY A 97 1.62 1.47 -1.90
N PHE A 98 1.57 2.69 -1.37
CA PHE A 98 0.98 3.82 -2.09
C PHE A 98 2.04 4.53 -2.96
N THR A 99 1.97 4.30 -4.27
CA THR A 99 2.85 4.91 -5.27
C THR A 99 2.85 6.44 -5.20
N ILE A 100 4.03 7.05 -5.23
CA ILE A 100 4.28 8.50 -5.27
C ILE A 100 4.25 9.02 -6.71
N ASN A 101 4.77 8.25 -7.67
CA ASN A 101 4.97 8.70 -9.05
C ASN A 101 3.66 9.12 -9.72
N GLY A 102 3.68 10.27 -10.41
CA GLY A 102 2.55 10.85 -11.14
C GLY A 102 1.46 11.48 -10.26
N ARG A 103 1.76 11.72 -8.98
CA ARG A 103 0.87 12.30 -7.95
C ARG A 103 1.64 12.99 -6.83
N GLU A 104 2.87 13.41 -7.14
CA GLU A 104 3.82 14.07 -6.25
C GLU A 104 3.17 15.31 -5.60
N ASP A 105 2.38 16.04 -6.39
CA ASP A 105 1.67 17.24 -5.97
C ASP A 105 0.30 17.00 -5.33
N ASP A 106 -0.25 15.79 -5.39
CA ASP A 106 -1.64 15.56 -4.95
C ASP A 106 -1.79 15.39 -3.44
N TYR A 107 -0.70 15.04 -2.76
CA TYR A 107 -0.65 14.75 -1.33
C TYR A 107 0.49 15.49 -0.65
N THR A 108 0.49 15.46 0.68
CA THR A 108 1.71 15.73 1.44
C THR A 108 2.37 14.38 1.72
N TRP A 109 3.55 14.14 1.15
CA TRP A 109 4.21 12.84 1.17
C TRP A 109 5.27 12.73 2.29
N SER A 110 5.44 11.52 2.81
CA SER A 110 6.71 11.12 3.41
C SER A 110 7.80 10.99 2.33
N ASP A 111 9.05 10.83 2.74
CA ASP A 111 10.06 10.35 1.79
C ASP A 111 9.71 8.90 1.36
N PRO A 112 10.22 8.43 0.21
CA PRO A 112 10.09 7.05 -0.22
C PRO A 112 10.62 6.06 0.83
N TYR A 113 9.93 4.94 1.02
CA TYR A 113 10.39 3.86 1.92
C TYR A 113 10.55 2.50 1.24
N LEU A 114 9.88 2.29 0.09
CA LEU A 114 10.09 1.12 -0.77
C LEU A 114 10.21 1.57 -2.23
N ASN A 115 11.21 1.03 -2.93
CA ASN A 115 11.21 0.95 -4.38
C ASN A 115 10.30 -0.20 -4.80
N ASN A 116 9.41 0.10 -5.73
CA ASN A 116 8.44 -0.82 -6.28
C ASN A 116 8.62 -0.97 -7.79
N GLU A 117 8.16 -2.08 -8.33
CA GLU A 117 8.19 -2.33 -9.76
C GLU A 117 6.93 -3.09 -10.18
N GLN A 118 6.36 -2.71 -11.32
CA GLN A 118 5.40 -3.55 -12.03
C GLN A 118 6.21 -4.53 -12.88
N VAL A 119 6.06 -5.83 -12.63
CA VAL A 119 6.92 -6.88 -13.19
C VAL A 119 6.10 -7.93 -13.93
N MET A 120 6.83 -8.80 -14.63
CA MET A 120 6.26 -9.97 -15.31
C MET A 120 6.68 -11.24 -14.57
N VAL A 121 5.72 -12.13 -14.31
CA VAL A 121 5.94 -13.47 -13.78
C VAL A 121 5.68 -14.51 -14.85
N VAL A 122 6.63 -15.43 -15.04
CA VAL A 122 6.56 -16.50 -16.02
C VAL A 122 6.85 -17.86 -15.37
N ALA A 123 6.49 -18.95 -16.05
CA ALA A 123 6.96 -20.28 -15.67
C ALA A 123 8.48 -20.38 -15.86
N ALA A 124 9.18 -21.02 -14.92
CA ALA A 124 10.64 -21.10 -14.94
C ALA A 124 11.21 -21.82 -16.18
N ASP A 125 10.42 -22.68 -16.82
CA ASP A 125 10.77 -23.43 -18.03
C ASP A 125 10.21 -22.81 -19.33
N SER A 126 9.61 -21.62 -19.26
CA SER A 126 8.98 -20.94 -20.41
C SER A 126 9.96 -20.49 -21.50
N GLY A 127 11.23 -20.24 -21.13
CA GLY A 127 12.23 -19.64 -22.00
C GLY A 127 11.98 -18.16 -22.34
N ILE A 128 11.11 -17.48 -21.57
CA ILE A 128 10.86 -16.03 -21.66
C ILE A 128 11.78 -15.35 -20.65
N GLU A 129 12.67 -14.48 -21.10
CA GLU A 129 13.71 -13.87 -20.23
C GLU A 129 13.63 -12.34 -20.17
N LYS A 130 13.01 -11.68 -21.16
CA LYS A 130 12.95 -10.22 -21.30
C LYS A 130 11.61 -9.78 -21.90
N LEU A 131 11.23 -8.52 -21.74
CA LEU A 131 9.90 -8.03 -22.14
C LEU A 131 9.63 -8.24 -23.63
N SER A 132 10.65 -8.08 -24.48
CA SER A 132 10.53 -8.33 -25.92
C SER A 132 10.16 -9.77 -26.32
N ASP A 133 10.37 -10.76 -25.44
CA ASP A 133 9.98 -12.16 -25.69
C ASP A 133 8.46 -12.39 -25.48
N LEU A 134 7.75 -11.40 -24.92
CA LEU A 134 6.29 -11.41 -24.76
C LEU A 134 5.54 -11.08 -26.06
N ALA A 135 6.25 -10.72 -27.12
CA ALA A 135 5.63 -10.51 -28.43
C ALA A 135 4.91 -11.78 -28.91
N GLY A 136 3.61 -11.67 -29.16
CA GLY A 136 2.75 -12.79 -29.54
C GLY A 136 2.42 -13.77 -28.41
N LYS A 137 2.63 -13.38 -27.14
CA LYS A 137 2.29 -14.17 -25.95
C LYS A 137 0.97 -13.75 -25.30
N ASN A 138 0.34 -14.65 -24.56
CA ASN A 138 -0.87 -14.36 -23.80
C ASN A 138 -0.46 -13.86 -22.42
N VAL A 139 -0.71 -12.59 -22.13
CA VAL A 139 -0.44 -11.97 -20.84
C VAL A 139 -1.74 -11.86 -20.06
N VAL A 140 -1.70 -12.21 -18.77
CA VAL A 140 -2.81 -11.98 -17.84
C VAL A 140 -2.42 -10.94 -16.81
N VAL A 141 -3.38 -10.16 -16.34
CA VAL A 141 -3.20 -9.13 -15.32
C VAL A 141 -4.43 -9.09 -14.43
N GLN A 142 -4.30 -8.64 -13.18
CA GLN A 142 -5.48 -8.48 -12.33
C GLN A 142 -6.29 -7.24 -12.75
N THR A 143 -7.61 -7.35 -12.81
CA THR A 143 -8.51 -6.20 -13.01
C THR A 143 -8.24 -5.12 -11.97
N ALA A 144 -8.19 -3.86 -12.39
CA ALA A 144 -7.98 -2.68 -11.53
C ALA A 144 -6.68 -2.73 -10.70
N SER A 145 -5.63 -3.38 -11.21
CA SER A 145 -4.31 -3.42 -10.57
C SER A 145 -3.37 -2.34 -11.13
N ALA A 146 -2.38 -1.93 -10.33
CA ALA A 146 -1.32 -1.02 -10.77
C ALA A 146 -0.59 -1.55 -12.03
N ALA A 147 -0.38 -2.87 -12.13
CA ALA A 147 0.19 -3.48 -13.33
C ALA A 147 -0.68 -3.30 -14.58
N LEU A 148 -2.01 -3.29 -14.44
CA LEU A 148 -2.92 -3.03 -15.57
C LEU A 148 -2.84 -1.56 -15.99
N ASP A 149 -2.77 -0.64 -15.04
CA ASP A 149 -2.60 0.79 -15.32
C ASP A 149 -1.26 1.05 -16.01
N ALA A 150 -0.17 0.44 -15.52
CA ALA A 150 1.15 0.50 -16.13
C ALA A 150 1.15 -0.02 -17.58
N LEU A 151 0.50 -1.16 -17.85
CA LEU A 151 0.39 -1.70 -19.21
C LEU A 151 -0.48 -0.84 -20.14
N ASN A 152 -1.44 -0.09 -19.60
CA ASN A 152 -2.29 0.82 -20.37
C ASN A 152 -1.69 2.23 -20.53
N SER A 153 -0.57 2.53 -19.86
CA SER A 153 0.10 3.81 -19.95
C SER A 153 0.63 4.07 -21.36
N ASP A 154 0.82 5.36 -21.69
CA ASP A 154 1.32 5.78 -23.00
C ASP A 154 2.74 5.23 -23.27
N ASP A 155 3.55 5.08 -22.23
CA ASP A 155 4.93 4.58 -22.30
C ASP A 155 5.00 3.09 -22.64
N ASN A 156 3.97 2.32 -22.26
CA ASN A 156 3.93 0.86 -22.45
C ASN A 156 3.03 0.41 -23.60
N LYS A 157 2.47 1.32 -24.40
CA LYS A 157 1.58 0.99 -25.53
C LYS A 157 2.21 0.02 -26.53
N ASP A 158 3.48 0.21 -26.86
CA ASP A 158 4.18 -0.64 -27.83
C ASP A 158 4.42 -2.05 -27.28
N LEU A 159 4.76 -2.16 -25.99
CA LEU A 159 4.88 -3.43 -25.28
C LEU A 159 3.53 -4.15 -25.27
N THR A 160 2.47 -3.48 -24.82
CA THR A 160 1.11 -4.06 -24.72
C THR A 160 0.56 -4.46 -26.09
N ALA A 161 0.80 -3.66 -27.13
CA ALA A 161 0.40 -3.98 -28.50
C ALA A 161 1.18 -5.16 -29.10
N SER A 162 2.33 -5.52 -28.53
CA SER A 162 3.12 -6.67 -28.99
C SER A 162 2.51 -8.01 -28.56
N PHE A 163 1.71 -8.04 -27.49
CA PHE A 163 1.13 -9.27 -26.94
C PHE A 163 0.14 -9.91 -27.93
N ALA A 164 -0.03 -11.23 -27.86
CA ALA A 164 -1.15 -11.89 -28.56
C ALA A 164 -2.49 -11.54 -27.92
N SER A 165 -2.53 -11.43 -26.60
CA SER A 165 -3.67 -10.92 -25.84
C SER A 165 -3.24 -10.42 -24.48
N LEU A 166 -3.90 -9.37 -23.99
CA LEU A 166 -3.93 -8.99 -22.58
C LEU A 166 -5.32 -9.36 -22.02
N THR A 167 -5.37 -10.25 -21.03
CA THR A 167 -6.63 -10.68 -20.41
C THR A 167 -6.64 -10.31 -18.93
N GLU A 168 -7.75 -9.78 -18.46
CA GLU A 168 -7.92 -9.47 -17.05
C GLU A 168 -8.51 -10.64 -16.26
N ASN A 169 -8.01 -10.83 -15.04
CA ASN A 169 -8.47 -11.82 -14.08
C ASN A 169 -8.92 -11.14 -12.78
N GLU A 170 -9.93 -11.69 -12.11
CA GLU A 170 -10.42 -11.14 -10.84
C GLU A 170 -9.40 -11.24 -9.69
N ASN A 171 -8.52 -12.26 -9.72
CA ASN A 171 -7.52 -12.48 -8.69
C ASN A 171 -6.30 -13.24 -9.22
N TYR A 172 -5.18 -13.11 -8.50
CA TYR A 172 -3.92 -13.76 -8.87
C TYR A 172 -3.98 -15.30 -8.80
N ASN A 173 -4.80 -15.90 -7.94
CA ASN A 173 -4.97 -17.36 -7.96
C ASN A 173 -5.44 -17.87 -9.32
N THR A 174 -6.40 -17.18 -9.92
CA THR A 174 -6.88 -17.50 -11.28
C THR A 174 -5.80 -17.21 -12.32
N ALA A 175 -5.04 -16.13 -12.15
CA ALA A 175 -3.92 -15.80 -13.06
C ALA A 175 -2.84 -16.90 -13.06
N PHE A 176 -2.42 -17.37 -11.88
CA PHE A 176 -1.47 -18.49 -11.74
C PHE A 176 -2.03 -19.82 -12.26
N MET A 177 -3.34 -20.07 -12.13
CA MET A 177 -3.98 -21.23 -12.77
C MET A 177 -3.94 -21.15 -14.31
N ASN A 178 -4.09 -19.95 -14.88
CA ASN A 178 -3.97 -19.74 -16.32
C ASN A 178 -2.53 -19.96 -16.79
N LEU A 179 -1.54 -19.50 -16.03
CA LEU A 179 -0.13 -19.76 -16.30
C LEU A 179 0.18 -21.27 -16.25
N ASP A 180 -0.29 -21.97 -15.21
CA ASP A 180 -0.09 -23.41 -15.04
C ASP A 180 -0.70 -24.27 -16.14
N SER A 181 -1.85 -23.86 -16.67
CA SER A 181 -2.54 -24.57 -17.75
C SER A 181 -1.98 -24.25 -19.14
N GLY A 182 -1.06 -23.28 -19.25
CA GLY A 182 -0.59 -22.73 -20.51
C GLY A 182 -1.63 -21.88 -21.25
N ALA A 183 -2.70 -21.46 -20.56
CA ALA A 183 -3.67 -20.50 -21.08
C ALA A 183 -3.11 -19.07 -21.08
N ALA A 184 -2.16 -18.79 -20.17
CA ALA A 184 -1.33 -17.59 -20.16
C ALA A 184 0.15 -17.99 -20.23
N ASP A 185 0.96 -17.13 -20.83
CA ASP A 185 2.42 -17.26 -20.89
C ASP A 185 3.11 -16.41 -19.81
N ALA A 186 2.48 -15.30 -19.39
CA ALA A 186 3.00 -14.40 -18.37
C ALA A 186 1.89 -13.74 -17.55
N ILE A 187 2.21 -13.32 -16.34
CA ILE A 187 1.35 -12.55 -15.44
C ILE A 187 2.00 -11.20 -15.18
N ALA A 188 1.32 -10.09 -15.48
CA ALA A 188 1.74 -8.76 -15.04
C ALA A 188 1.24 -8.51 -13.61
N VAL A 189 2.15 -8.09 -12.74
CA VAL A 189 1.89 -8.01 -11.29
C VAL A 189 2.90 -7.08 -10.61
N ASP A 190 2.48 -6.47 -9.52
CA ASP A 190 3.35 -5.72 -8.62
C ASP A 190 4.42 -6.62 -7.97
N ILE A 191 5.67 -6.17 -7.87
CA ILE A 191 6.78 -7.01 -7.40
C ILE A 191 6.59 -7.52 -5.96
N GLY A 192 6.05 -6.70 -5.06
CA GLY A 192 5.76 -7.11 -3.68
C GLY A 192 4.68 -8.21 -3.65
N VAL A 193 3.63 -8.01 -4.44
CA VAL A 193 2.54 -8.99 -4.59
C VAL A 193 3.06 -10.28 -5.26
N ALA A 194 3.93 -10.17 -6.26
CA ALA A 194 4.54 -11.30 -6.96
C ALA A 194 5.34 -12.17 -5.99
N LYS A 195 6.21 -11.57 -5.18
CA LYS A 195 7.00 -12.25 -4.14
C LYS A 195 6.10 -13.00 -3.17
N TYR A 196 5.06 -12.33 -2.66
CA TYR A 196 4.09 -12.94 -1.76
C TYR A 196 3.32 -14.12 -2.40
N GLN A 197 2.95 -14.01 -3.69
CA GLN A 197 2.29 -15.09 -4.40
C GLN A 197 3.22 -16.28 -4.64
N LEU A 198 4.50 -16.02 -4.94
CA LEU A 198 5.51 -17.05 -5.17
C LEU A 198 5.89 -17.79 -3.89
N SER A 199 5.98 -17.11 -2.73
CA SER A 199 6.32 -17.76 -1.46
C SER A 199 5.27 -18.75 -0.96
N LYS A 200 4.03 -18.65 -1.47
CA LYS A 200 2.95 -19.60 -1.23
C LYS A 200 2.92 -20.78 -2.21
N ARG A 201 3.83 -20.82 -3.18
CA ARG A 201 3.85 -21.80 -4.27
C ARG A 201 5.10 -22.65 -4.24
N GLU A 202 5.16 -23.64 -5.13
CA GLU A 202 6.34 -24.48 -5.28
C GLU A 202 7.56 -23.63 -5.65
N GLU A 203 8.59 -23.70 -4.82
CA GLU A 203 9.84 -22.96 -5.01
C GLU A 203 10.47 -23.29 -6.37
N GLY A 204 10.87 -22.26 -7.11
CA GLY A 204 11.50 -22.39 -8.42
C GLY A 204 10.56 -22.75 -9.58
N LYS A 205 9.25 -22.86 -9.34
CA LYS A 205 8.26 -23.11 -10.41
C LYS A 205 8.04 -21.88 -11.31
N TYR A 206 8.11 -20.69 -10.73
CA TYR A 206 7.92 -19.42 -11.42
C TYR A 206 9.12 -18.51 -11.19
N VAL A 207 9.32 -17.57 -12.12
CA VAL A 207 10.39 -16.58 -12.09
C VAL A 207 9.75 -15.20 -12.29
N ILE A 208 10.17 -14.25 -11.46
CA ILE A 208 9.93 -12.81 -11.69
C ILE A 208 11.02 -12.35 -12.67
N MET A 209 10.63 -11.70 -13.76
CA MET A 209 11.58 -11.15 -14.72
C MET A 209 12.35 -9.97 -14.12
N ASP A 210 13.65 -9.90 -14.41
CA ASP A 210 14.53 -8.82 -13.92
C ASP A 210 14.23 -7.45 -14.58
N GLU A 211 13.69 -7.46 -15.80
CA GLU A 211 13.29 -6.23 -16.53
C GLU A 211 11.87 -5.82 -16.11
N PRO A 212 11.69 -4.69 -15.40
CA PRO A 212 10.36 -4.23 -14.99
C PRO A 212 9.62 -3.59 -16.16
N ILE A 213 8.28 -3.64 -16.10
CA ILE A 213 7.37 -2.86 -16.95
C ILE A 213 7.49 -1.37 -16.61
N GLN A 214 7.55 -1.08 -15.31
CA GLN A 214 7.62 0.27 -14.76
C GLN A 214 8.23 0.20 -13.36
N SER A 215 9.02 1.20 -13.00
CA SER A 215 9.55 1.39 -11.65
C SER A 215 8.82 2.53 -10.96
N GLU A 216 8.62 2.39 -9.66
CA GLU A 216 7.79 3.25 -8.83
C GLU A 216 8.40 3.36 -7.42
N GLN A 217 7.95 4.34 -6.65
CA GLN A 217 8.31 4.48 -5.25
C GLN A 217 7.06 4.58 -4.39
N TYR A 218 7.06 3.89 -3.25
CA TYR A 218 5.98 3.98 -2.28
C TYR A 218 6.30 4.98 -1.18
N GLY A 219 5.27 5.75 -0.82
CA GLY A 219 5.28 6.73 0.26
C GLY A 219 4.03 6.63 1.13
N ILE A 220 4.02 7.39 2.22
CA ILE A 220 2.84 7.57 3.06
C ILE A 220 2.15 8.84 2.59
N GLY A 221 0.90 8.71 2.13
CA GLY A 221 0.13 9.82 1.60
C GLY A 221 -0.70 10.51 2.68
N PHE A 222 -0.41 11.77 2.99
CA PHE A 222 -1.19 12.59 3.89
C PHE A 222 -2.03 13.60 3.13
N LYS A 223 -3.10 14.10 3.76
CA LYS A 223 -3.92 15.17 3.19
C LYS A 223 -3.03 16.38 2.85
N LYS A 224 -3.16 16.91 1.63
CA LYS A 224 -2.37 18.06 1.16
C LYS A 224 -2.41 19.22 2.17
N GLY A 225 -1.22 19.67 2.59
CA GLY A 225 -1.01 20.71 3.60
C GLY A 225 -0.93 20.21 5.05
N ASN A 226 -1.03 18.90 5.31
CA ASN A 226 -0.92 18.32 6.65
C ASN A 226 0.53 17.92 6.99
N GLU A 227 1.44 18.88 6.91
CA GLU A 227 2.88 18.69 7.17
C GLU A 227 3.14 18.24 8.61
N GLU A 228 2.38 18.74 9.59
CA GLU A 228 2.57 18.39 11.00
C GLU A 228 2.38 16.90 11.27
N LEU A 229 1.32 16.30 10.71
CA LEU A 229 1.09 14.86 10.87
C LEU A 229 2.13 14.05 10.10
N ARG A 230 2.44 14.46 8.86
CA ARG A 230 3.49 13.84 8.04
C ARG A 230 4.82 13.80 8.78
N ASP A 231 5.29 14.95 9.27
CA ASP A 231 6.57 15.08 9.98
C ASP A 231 6.59 14.21 11.25
N THR A 232 5.48 14.20 11.99
CA THR A 232 5.38 13.41 13.22
C THR A 232 5.46 11.90 12.94
N VAL A 233 4.70 11.41 11.97
CA VAL A 233 4.68 9.98 11.60
C VAL A 233 6.01 9.58 10.98
N TRP A 234 6.53 10.36 10.03
CA TRP A 234 7.78 10.04 9.33
C TRP A 234 8.99 10.03 10.27
N ALA A 235 9.07 10.97 11.22
CA ALA A 235 10.14 10.97 12.21
C ALA A 235 10.17 9.69 13.06
N GLU A 236 9.02 9.07 13.33
CA GLU A 236 8.95 7.78 14.04
C GLU A 236 9.32 6.60 13.15
N VAL A 237 8.94 6.63 11.88
CA VAL A 237 9.40 5.63 10.89
C VAL A 237 10.93 5.64 10.83
N MET A 238 11.55 6.82 10.77
CA MET A 238 13.02 6.94 10.78
C MET A 238 13.65 6.42 12.06
N LYS A 239 13.07 6.66 13.24
CA LYS A 239 13.56 6.07 14.50
C LYS A 239 13.48 4.54 14.49
N LEU A 240 12.40 3.97 13.94
CA LEU A 240 12.23 2.53 13.80
C LEU A 240 13.23 1.95 12.80
N TYR A 241 13.52 2.68 11.72
CA TYR A 241 14.54 2.32 10.75
C TYR A 241 15.94 2.30 11.38
N GLU A 242 16.34 3.37 12.08
CA GLU A 242 17.61 3.45 12.81
C GLU A 242 17.76 2.34 13.88
N ALA A 243 16.64 1.90 14.46
CA ALA A 243 16.60 0.79 15.41
C ALA A 243 16.63 -0.61 14.75
N GLY A 244 16.60 -0.69 13.42
CA GLY A 244 16.55 -1.94 12.64
C GLY A 244 15.20 -2.66 12.73
N GLU A 245 14.13 -1.99 13.17
CA GLU A 245 12.79 -2.57 13.27
C GLU A 245 12.08 -2.62 11.92
N VAL A 246 12.31 -1.62 11.05
CA VAL A 246 11.78 -1.61 9.67
C VAL A 246 12.35 -2.78 8.87
N GLU A 247 13.66 -3.01 8.95
CA GLU A 247 14.31 -4.13 8.23
C GLU A 247 13.77 -5.49 8.70
N LYS A 248 13.55 -5.69 10.00
CA LYS A 248 12.97 -6.93 10.53
C LYS A 248 11.55 -7.16 10.01
N LEU A 249 10.73 -6.12 9.97
CA LEU A 249 9.38 -6.21 9.38
C LEU A 249 9.46 -6.52 7.89
N ALA A 250 10.35 -5.84 7.15
CA ALA A 250 10.50 -6.06 5.73
C ALA A 250 10.96 -7.49 5.41
N GLN A 251 11.85 -8.06 6.22
CA GLN A 251 12.25 -9.47 6.12
C GLN A 251 11.08 -10.43 6.42
N GLN A 252 10.26 -10.14 7.43
CA GLN A 252 9.07 -10.94 7.76
C GLN A 252 8.07 -10.99 6.59
N TYR A 253 7.95 -9.89 5.85
CA TYR A 253 7.03 -9.75 4.72
C TYR A 253 7.68 -9.96 3.35
N GLU A 254 8.95 -10.39 3.31
CA GLU A 254 9.71 -10.64 2.08
C GLU A 254 9.83 -9.43 1.13
N VAL A 255 9.89 -8.22 1.70
CA VAL A 255 10.05 -6.93 0.99
C VAL A 255 11.34 -6.19 1.38
N ALA A 256 12.29 -6.87 2.04
CA ALA A 256 13.53 -6.26 2.52
C ALA A 256 14.42 -5.67 1.42
N ASP A 257 14.43 -6.30 0.24
CA ASP A 257 15.16 -5.85 -0.94
C ASP A 257 14.49 -4.70 -1.69
N MET A 258 13.25 -4.36 -1.32
CA MET A 258 12.55 -3.19 -1.81
C MET A 258 12.85 -1.93 -0.99
N LEU A 259 13.44 -2.05 0.21
CA LEU A 259 13.69 -0.89 1.08
C LEU A 259 14.64 0.12 0.41
N CYS A 260 14.21 1.37 0.33
CA CYS A 260 15.02 2.54 -0.06
C CYS A 260 15.06 3.63 1.02
N ILE A 261 14.45 3.36 2.17
CA ILE A 261 14.43 4.28 3.31
C ILE A 261 15.87 4.61 3.77
N GLY A 262 16.17 5.91 3.87
CA GLY A 262 17.48 6.39 4.27
C GLY A 262 18.56 6.36 3.18
N ASP A 263 18.21 6.02 1.94
CA ASP A 263 19.11 6.23 0.80
C ASP A 263 19.07 7.72 0.39
N ASP A 264 20.13 8.46 0.73
CA ASP A 264 20.32 9.87 0.36
C ASP A 264 20.30 10.10 -1.18
N ASP A 265 20.49 9.04 -1.98
CA ASP A 265 20.51 9.10 -3.46
C ASP A 265 19.11 9.26 -4.09
N ALA A 266 18.02 8.94 -3.38
CA ALA A 266 16.66 9.14 -3.87
C ALA A 266 16.27 10.64 -3.94
N GLN A 267 17.01 11.49 -3.23
CA GLN A 267 16.81 12.94 -3.20
C GLN A 267 17.39 13.65 -4.43
N GLU A 268 18.47 13.13 -5.03
CA GLU A 268 19.09 13.77 -6.21
C GLU A 268 18.35 13.48 -7.51
N ALA A 269 17.67 12.33 -7.64
CA ALA A 269 16.94 11.97 -8.86
C ALA A 269 15.74 12.90 -9.14
N SER A 270 15.01 13.32 -8.09
CA SER A 270 13.88 14.25 -8.26
C SER A 270 14.30 15.69 -8.55
N GLU A 271 15.49 16.10 -8.11
CA GLU A 271 16.01 17.45 -8.39
C GLU A 271 16.59 17.56 -9.81
N THR A 272 17.16 16.48 -10.36
CA THR A 272 17.75 16.52 -11.71
C THR A 272 16.76 16.46 -12.86
N GLU A 273 15.55 15.92 -12.68
CA GLU A 273 14.52 15.91 -13.73
C GLU A 273 13.83 17.28 -13.84
N ASP A 274 13.54 17.96 -12.72
CA ASP A 274 12.91 19.28 -12.65
C ASP A 274 13.80 20.40 -13.25
N ASP A 275 15.11 20.36 -13.01
CA ASP A 275 16.06 21.31 -13.62
C ASP A 275 16.17 21.12 -15.14
N SER A 276 15.96 19.90 -15.65
CA SER A 276 16.06 19.61 -17.09
C SER A 276 14.86 20.09 -17.91
N GLU A 277 13.66 20.08 -17.32
CA GLU A 277 12.45 20.64 -17.94
C GLU A 277 12.44 22.17 -17.89
N THR A 278 12.97 22.76 -16.80
CA THR A 278 13.03 24.22 -16.62
C THR A 278 14.05 24.89 -17.56
N GLU A 279 15.18 24.23 -17.85
CA GLU A 279 16.15 24.72 -18.85
C GLU A 279 15.64 24.57 -20.29
N ALA A 280 14.83 23.54 -20.59
CA ALA A 280 14.27 23.34 -21.93
C ALA A 280 13.16 24.35 -22.28
N GLU A 281 12.35 24.78 -21.32
CA GLU A 281 11.31 25.80 -21.54
C GLU A 281 11.89 27.22 -21.70
N THR A 282 13.02 27.51 -21.05
CA THR A 282 13.67 28.83 -21.15
C THR A 282 14.43 29.06 -22.46
N GLU A 283 15.02 28.01 -23.06
CA GLU A 283 15.64 28.13 -24.40
C GLU A 283 14.62 28.21 -25.55
N ALA A 284 13.40 27.67 -25.36
CA ALA A 284 12.33 27.75 -26.35
C ALA A 284 11.69 29.15 -26.43
N GLU A 285 11.63 29.89 -25.32
CA GLU A 285 11.06 31.24 -25.30
C GLU A 285 12.01 32.31 -25.89
N GLU A 286 13.33 32.11 -25.82
CA GLU A 286 14.31 33.05 -26.40
C GLU A 286 14.47 32.92 -27.92
N THR A 287 14.04 31.82 -28.54
CA THR A 287 14.17 31.61 -29.99
C THR A 287 12.99 32.09 -30.82
N GLU A 288 11.86 32.47 -30.22
CA GLU A 288 10.71 33.08 -30.92
C GLU A 288 10.73 34.63 -30.93
N ALA A 289 11.75 35.26 -30.37
CA ALA A 289 11.85 36.72 -30.21
C ALA A 289 12.84 37.45 -31.16
N GLU A 290 13.45 36.78 -32.15
CA GLU A 290 14.27 37.42 -33.21
C GLU A 290 13.69 37.33 -34.63
#